data_AF-A0A975TDU6-F1
#
_entry.id   AF-A0A975TDU6-F1
#
_cell.length_a   1.000
_cell.length_b   1.000
_cell.length_c   1.000
_cell.angle_alpha   90.00
_cell.angle_beta   90.00
_cell.angle_gamma   90.00
#
_symmetry.space_group_name_H-M   'P 1'
#
loop_
_entity.id
_entity.type
_entity.pdbx_description
1 polymer ?
#
loop_
_entity_poly.entity_id
_entity_poly.type
_entity_poly.pdbx_seq_one_letter_code
_entity_poly.pdbx_strand_id
1 'polypeptide(L)'
;MSRPNDVGGAQGFGALAGTLPPDQPIVAAYGPDGRSVWGADWQARVWALIAVLGTNGVCSASELRDAEERADPGEFLASSYYERVVAGMERLFEERGLLSDTGDMADAGDTADADRAGDAADGTGDT
;
A
#
# COMPACT_ATOMS: atom_id res chain seq x y z
N MET A 1 -13.03 -20.50 10.25
CA MET A 1 -11.89 -21.20 10.87
C MET A 1 -11.26 -20.26 11.87
N SER A 2 -10.77 -20.74 13.02
CA SER A 2 -9.90 -19.91 13.88
C SER A 2 -8.58 -19.68 13.16
N ARG A 3 -8.19 -18.40 13.06
CA ARG A 3 -6.98 -17.91 12.41
C ARG A 3 -6.30 -16.89 13.36
N PRO A 4 -5.03 -16.50 13.14
CA PRO A 4 -4.27 -15.65 14.06
C PRO A 4 -4.87 -14.26 14.33
N ASN A 5 -5.77 -13.78 13.48
CA ASN A 5 -6.54 -12.55 13.66
C ASN A 5 -7.62 -12.65 14.76
N ASP A 6 -8.09 -13.85 15.08
CA ASP A 6 -9.15 -14.11 16.06
C ASP A 6 -8.56 -14.15 17.49
N VAL A 7 -8.14 -12.98 17.97
CA VAL A 7 -7.47 -12.81 19.27
C VAL A 7 -8.46 -12.51 20.42
N GLY A 8 -9.76 -12.64 20.18
CA GLY A 8 -10.80 -12.38 21.17
C GLY A 8 -10.65 -13.28 22.41
N GLY A 9 -10.26 -12.70 23.55
CA GLY A 9 -10.03 -13.45 24.78
C GLY A 9 -8.66 -14.13 24.89
N ALA A 10 -7.78 -13.94 23.91
CA ALA A 10 -6.41 -14.45 23.97
C ALA A 10 -5.54 -13.65 24.97
N GLN A 11 -4.51 -14.32 25.50
CA GLN A 11 -3.60 -13.78 26.51
C GLN A 11 -2.14 -13.91 26.04
N GLY A 12 -1.23 -13.11 26.61
CA GLY A 12 0.22 -13.23 26.35
C GLY A 12 0.84 -12.21 25.37
N PHE A 13 0.06 -11.24 24.87
CA PHE A 13 0.56 -10.19 23.96
C PHE A 13 1.39 -9.08 24.65
N GLY A 14 1.46 -9.08 25.98
CA GLY A 14 2.14 -8.05 26.75
C GLY A 14 1.33 -6.76 26.91
N ALA A 15 2.00 -5.68 27.30
CA ALA A 15 1.38 -4.37 27.48
C ALA A 15 1.11 -3.69 26.14
N LEU A 16 0.06 -2.86 26.07
CA LEU A 16 -0.20 -2.02 24.89
C LEU A 16 0.92 -1.00 24.72
N ALA A 17 1.52 -0.97 23.53
CA ALA A 17 2.54 0.00 23.18
C ALA A 17 1.88 1.34 22.77
N GLY A 18 2.11 2.39 23.57
CA GLY A 18 1.73 3.77 23.26
C GLY A 18 0.27 4.12 23.58
N THR A 19 0.08 5.23 24.29
CA THR A 19 -1.23 5.86 24.47
C THR A 19 -1.35 6.91 23.36
N LEU A 20 -2.21 6.70 22.35
CA LEU A 20 -2.67 7.86 21.57
C LEU A 20 -3.43 8.77 22.55
N PRO A 21 -3.09 10.07 22.65
CA PRO A 21 -3.89 10.99 23.45
C PRO A 21 -5.34 10.93 22.95
N PRO A 22 -6.33 10.82 23.85
CA PRO A 22 -7.73 10.57 23.49
C PRO A 22 -8.38 11.69 22.65
N ASP A 23 -7.71 12.84 22.52
CA ASP A 23 -8.19 14.07 21.92
C ASP A 23 -7.45 14.47 20.63
N GLN A 24 -6.48 13.68 20.15
CA GLN A 24 -5.78 14.02 18.91
C GLN A 24 -6.56 13.51 17.68
N PRO A 25 -7.04 14.40 16.79
CA PRO A 25 -7.83 13.96 15.65
C PRO A 25 -6.93 13.32 14.60
N ILE A 26 -7.26 12.09 14.19
CA ILE A 26 -6.63 11.34 13.10
C ILE A 26 -7.11 11.91 11.74
N VAL A 27 -6.96 13.22 11.52
CA VAL A 27 -7.53 13.89 10.32
C VAL A 27 -6.54 14.74 9.54
N ALA A 28 -5.30 14.86 10.00
CA ALA A 28 -4.28 15.59 9.27
C ALA A 28 -3.24 14.61 8.74
N ALA A 29 -2.98 14.61 7.42
CA ALA A 29 -1.91 13.83 6.81
C ALA A 29 -0.53 14.10 7.46
N TYR A 30 -0.41 15.26 8.10
CA TYR A 30 0.69 15.66 8.98
C TYR A 30 0.13 16.19 10.30
N GLY A 31 0.64 15.72 11.42
CA GLY A 31 0.32 16.24 12.74
C GLY A 31 0.78 17.71 12.92
N PRO A 32 0.39 18.37 14.02
CA PRO A 32 0.78 19.76 14.32
C PRO A 32 2.30 19.97 14.45
N ASP A 33 3.07 18.89 14.56
CA ASP A 33 4.52 18.85 14.58
C ASP A 33 5.17 18.47 13.24
N GLY A 34 4.37 18.41 12.16
CA GLY A 34 4.83 18.08 10.82
C GLY A 34 5.17 16.60 10.61
N ARG A 35 4.94 15.72 11.60
CA ARG A 35 5.14 14.27 11.41
C ARG A 35 3.97 13.68 10.63
N SER A 36 4.29 12.81 9.68
CA SER A 36 3.26 12.06 8.95
C SER A 36 2.47 11.16 9.90
N VAL A 37 1.16 10.99 9.66
CA VAL A 37 0.37 9.92 10.32
C VAL A 37 0.83 8.53 9.90
N TRP A 38 1.60 8.44 8.82
CA TRP A 38 2.18 7.23 8.29
C TRP A 38 3.54 6.96 8.93
N GLY A 39 3.83 5.71 9.25
CA GLY A 39 5.16 5.29 9.69
C GLY A 39 6.21 5.31 8.56
N ALA A 40 5.75 5.29 7.30
CA ALA A 40 6.57 5.45 6.11
C ALA A 40 5.70 5.82 4.88
N ASP A 41 6.27 6.49 3.88
CA ASP A 41 5.56 6.98 2.68
C ASP A 41 4.80 5.89 1.92
N TRP A 42 5.34 4.67 1.87
CA TRP A 42 4.71 3.57 1.15
C TRP A 42 3.37 3.14 1.77
N GLN A 43 3.18 3.34 3.08
CA GLN A 43 1.93 3.00 3.77
C GLN A 43 0.77 3.86 3.28
N ALA A 44 1.02 5.14 3.00
CA ALA A 44 0.04 6.04 2.39
C ALA A 44 -0.37 5.56 0.99
N ARG A 45 0.59 5.03 0.22
CA ARG A 45 0.33 4.48 -1.12
C ARG A 45 -0.52 3.21 -1.05
N VAL A 46 -0.21 2.29 -0.13
CA VAL A 46 -1.02 1.08 0.09
C VAL A 46 -2.43 1.45 0.48
N TRP A 47 -2.61 2.42 1.39
CA TRP A 47 -3.94 2.91 1.74
C TRP A 47 -4.71 3.48 0.53
N ALA A 48 -4.03 4.29 -0.30
CA ALA A 48 -4.63 4.83 -1.52
C ALA A 48 -5.05 3.70 -2.50
N LEU A 49 -4.25 2.63 -2.61
CA LEU A 49 -4.60 1.45 -3.40
C LEU A 49 -5.86 0.76 -2.86
N ILE A 50 -5.96 0.51 -1.55
CA ILE A 50 -7.18 -0.06 -0.94
C ILE A 50 -8.41 0.77 -1.33
N ALA A 51 -8.32 2.11 -1.20
CA ALA A 51 -9.41 3.02 -1.46
C ALA A 51 -9.84 3.01 -2.93
N VAL A 52 -8.89 3.10 -3.87
CA VAL A 52 -9.19 3.13 -5.31
C VAL A 52 -9.71 1.78 -5.80
N LEU A 53 -9.07 0.67 -5.40
CA LEU A 53 -9.47 -0.68 -5.81
C LEU A 53 -10.85 -1.05 -5.25
N GLY A 54 -11.13 -0.67 -4.00
CA GLY A 54 -12.45 -0.84 -3.39
C GLY A 54 -13.53 -0.02 -4.09
N THR A 55 -13.26 1.26 -4.37
CA THR A 55 -14.21 2.17 -5.04
C THR A 55 -14.54 1.70 -6.47
N ASN A 56 -13.57 1.10 -7.16
CA ASN A 56 -13.75 0.55 -8.51
C ASN A 56 -14.27 -0.89 -8.52
N GLY A 57 -14.53 -1.49 -7.35
CA GLY A 57 -15.06 -2.85 -7.24
C GLY A 57 -14.08 -3.95 -7.66
N VAL A 58 -12.77 -3.66 -7.71
CA VAL A 58 -11.73 -4.64 -8.08
C VAL A 58 -11.65 -5.75 -7.03
N CYS A 59 -11.75 -5.37 -5.76
CA CYS A 59 -11.89 -6.29 -4.62
C CYS A 59 -12.71 -5.63 -3.51
N SER A 60 -13.50 -6.43 -2.81
CA SER A 60 -14.17 -6.02 -1.58
C SER A 60 -13.21 -6.10 -0.39
N ALA A 61 -13.54 -5.34 0.67
CA ALA A 61 -12.79 -5.41 1.93
C ALA A 61 -12.80 -6.82 2.55
N SER A 62 -13.88 -7.58 2.34
CA SER A 62 -14.00 -8.97 2.82
C SER A 62 -13.03 -9.91 2.10
N GLU A 63 -12.89 -9.77 0.78
CA GLU A 63 -11.97 -10.60 -0.01
C GLU A 63 -10.50 -10.29 0.31
N LEU A 64 -10.15 -9.00 0.44
CA LEU A 64 -8.82 -8.60 0.84
C LEU A 64 -8.49 -9.11 2.25
N ARG A 65 -9.42 -8.97 3.21
CA ARG A 65 -9.26 -9.50 4.56
C ARG A 65 -9.06 -11.02 4.57
N ASP A 66 -9.86 -11.77 3.82
CA ASP A 66 -9.66 -13.22 3.75
C ASP A 66 -8.27 -13.58 3.18
N ALA A 67 -7.79 -12.84 2.17
CA ALA A 67 -6.46 -13.06 1.59
C ALA A 67 -5.31 -12.76 2.57
N GLU A 68 -5.42 -11.69 3.37
CA GLU A 68 -4.48 -11.39 4.47
C GLU A 68 -4.45 -12.51 5.51
N GLU A 69 -5.63 -12.99 5.91
CA GLU A 69 -5.80 -14.00 6.95
C GLU A 69 -5.31 -15.40 6.54
N ARG A 70 -5.10 -15.64 5.25
CA ARG A 70 -4.54 -16.90 4.73
C ARG A 70 -3.01 -16.98 4.80
N ALA A 71 -2.34 -15.92 5.27
CA ALA A 71 -0.89 -15.94 5.49
C ALA A 71 -0.47 -17.03 6.50
N ASP A 72 0.79 -17.47 6.42
CA ASP A 72 1.37 -18.32 7.46
C ASP A 72 1.25 -17.63 8.83
N PRO A 73 0.85 -18.34 9.91
CA PRO A 73 0.68 -17.71 11.21
C PRO A 73 1.90 -16.97 11.76
N GLY A 74 3.11 -17.47 11.49
CA GLY A 74 4.35 -16.81 11.89
C GLY A 74 4.56 -15.50 11.15
N GLU A 75 4.37 -15.52 9.83
CA GLU A 75 4.45 -14.32 8.98
C GLU A 75 3.39 -13.28 9.36
N PHE A 76 2.15 -13.71 9.63
CA PHE A 76 1.06 -12.83 10.03
C PHE A 76 1.37 -12.04 11.31
N LEU A 77 2.01 -12.69 12.28
CA LEU A 77 2.38 -12.08 13.55
C LEU A 77 3.66 -11.24 13.46
N ALA A 78 4.59 -11.60 12.56
CA ALA A 78 5.83 -10.87 12.36
C ALA A 78 5.66 -9.61 11.48
N SER A 79 4.68 -9.61 10.58
CA SER A 79 4.42 -8.53 9.65
C SER A 79 3.73 -7.34 10.31
N SER A 80 4.14 -6.13 9.95
CA SER A 80 3.40 -4.91 10.26
C SER A 80 2.04 -4.90 9.54
N TYR A 81 1.14 -4.02 10.00
CA TYR A 81 -0.22 -3.94 9.47
C TYR A 81 -0.25 -3.80 7.94
N TYR A 82 0.49 -2.84 7.38
CA TYR A 82 0.48 -2.59 5.93
C TYR A 82 1.28 -3.62 5.13
N GLU A 83 2.24 -4.32 5.73
CA GLU A 83 2.91 -5.46 5.08
C GLU A 83 1.93 -6.61 4.85
N ARG A 84 1.07 -6.91 5.84
CA ARG A 84 0.01 -7.92 5.65
C ARG A 84 -0.94 -7.56 4.52
N VAL A 85 -1.36 -6.30 4.44
CA VAL A 85 -2.24 -5.82 3.37
C VAL A 85 -1.60 -6.04 2.00
N VAL A 86 -0.32 -5.69 1.82
CA VAL A 86 0.40 -5.90 0.56
C VAL A 86 0.45 -7.39 0.21
N ALA A 87 0.84 -8.25 1.15
CA ALA A 87 0.87 -9.70 0.92
C ALA A 87 -0.53 -10.28 0.59
N GLY A 88 -1.59 -9.74 1.21
CA GLY A 88 -2.97 -10.06 0.88
C GLY A 88 -3.38 -9.63 -0.53
N MET A 89 -2.96 -8.44 -0.96
CA MET A 89 -3.18 -7.94 -2.32
C MET A 89 -2.46 -8.81 -3.35
N GLU A 90 -1.17 -9.11 -3.14
CA GLU A 90 -0.37 -9.97 -4.02
C GLU A 90 -1.06 -11.31 -4.23
N ARG A 91 -1.38 -12.01 -3.13
CA ARG A 91 -2.10 -13.29 -3.18
C ARG A 91 -3.43 -13.18 -3.91
N LEU A 92 -4.25 -12.19 -3.57
CA LEU A 92 -5.59 -12.02 -4.15
C LEU A 92 -5.50 -11.73 -5.66
N PHE A 93 -4.53 -10.94 -6.10
CA PHE A 93 -4.39 -10.53 -7.49
C PHE A 93 -3.70 -11.61 -8.33
N GLU A 94 -2.77 -12.38 -7.78
CA GLU A 94 -2.25 -13.60 -8.39
C GLU A 94 -3.38 -14.61 -8.64
N GLU A 95 -4.21 -14.88 -7.63
CA GLU A 95 -5.34 -15.82 -7.73
C GLU A 95 -6.38 -15.41 -8.79
N ARG A 96 -6.48 -14.11 -9.07
CA ARG A 96 -7.37 -13.54 -10.09
C ARG A 96 -6.70 -13.40 -11.45
N GLY A 97 -5.40 -13.67 -11.57
CA GLY A 97 -4.62 -13.44 -12.79
C GLY A 97 -4.50 -11.97 -13.17
N LEU A 98 -4.55 -11.06 -12.19
CA LEU A 98 -4.42 -9.61 -12.38
C LEU A 98 -2.96 -9.13 -12.31
N LEU A 99 -2.06 -9.96 -11.77
CA LEU A 99 -0.63 -9.70 -11.81
C LEU A 99 -0.05 -10.38 -13.06
N SER A 100 0.64 -9.59 -13.88
CA SER A 100 1.42 -10.13 -15.00
C SER A 100 2.70 -10.78 -14.47
N ASP A 101 3.20 -11.77 -15.18
CA ASP A 101 4.50 -12.37 -14.86
C ASP A 101 5.55 -11.25 -14.81
N THR A 102 6.26 -11.11 -13.69
CA THR A 102 7.18 -9.97 -13.46
C THR A 102 8.30 -9.91 -14.51
N GLY A 103 8.50 -10.97 -15.29
CA GLY A 103 9.40 -11.00 -16.44
C GLY A 103 9.10 -9.96 -17.55
N ASP A 104 7.88 -9.43 -17.63
CA ASP A 104 7.47 -8.47 -18.69
C ASP A 104 7.72 -7.00 -18.29
N MET A 105 8.02 -6.73 -17.01
CA MET A 105 8.22 -5.37 -16.49
C MET A 105 9.64 -4.82 -16.71
N ALA A 106 10.57 -5.64 -17.22
CA ALA A 106 11.96 -5.23 -17.49
C ALA A 106 12.10 -4.31 -18.73
N ASP A 107 11.06 -4.15 -19.54
CA ASP A 107 11.10 -3.40 -20.82
C ASP A 107 10.44 -2.00 -20.74
N ALA A 108 9.86 -1.61 -19.59
CA ALA A 108 9.16 -0.34 -19.44
C ALA A 108 10.07 0.86 -19.09
N GLY A 109 11.39 0.68 -19.15
CA GLY A 109 12.39 1.61 -18.65
C GLY A 109 13.22 2.32 -19.72
N ASP A 110 12.67 2.76 -20.85
CA ASP A 110 13.45 3.56 -21.82
C ASP A 110 12.63 4.52 -22.72
N THR A 111 11.67 5.27 -22.19
CA THR A 111 10.96 6.30 -23.02
C THR A 111 10.86 7.70 -22.42
N ALA A 112 11.51 7.98 -21.28
CA ALA A 112 11.36 9.28 -20.61
C ALA A 112 12.33 10.40 -21.08
N ASP A 113 13.24 10.16 -22.04
CA ASP A 113 14.26 11.15 -22.42
C ASP A 113 14.19 11.70 -23.86
N ALA A 114 13.18 11.31 -24.66
CA ALA A 114 13.10 11.73 -26.06
C ALA A 114 12.38 13.09 -26.29
N ASP A 115 11.56 13.56 -25.34
CA ASP A 115 10.64 14.68 -25.59
C ASP A 115 11.18 16.07 -25.19
N ARG A 116 12.43 16.16 -24.68
CA ARG A 116 13.02 17.43 -24.21
C ARG A 116 13.94 18.12 -25.21
N ALA A 117 14.21 17.53 -26.38
CA ALA A 117 15.19 18.05 -27.34
C ALA A 117 14.57 18.82 -28.54
N GLY A 118 13.24 18.97 -28.62
CA GLY A 118 12.56 19.53 -29.79
C GLY A 118 12.32 21.05 -29.81
N ASP A 119 12.41 21.76 -28.68
CA ASP A 119 11.89 23.13 -28.56
C ASP A 119 12.96 24.25 -28.57
N ALA A 120 14.13 24.00 -29.17
CA ALA A 120 15.21 24.98 -29.20
C ALA A 120 15.90 25.08 -30.56
N ALA A 121 15.13 25.30 -31.63
CA ALA A 121 15.69 25.77 -32.90
C ALA A 121 14.60 26.33 -33.84
N ASP A 122 14.03 27.50 -33.54
CA ASP A 122 13.67 28.42 -34.63
C ASP A 122 13.58 29.86 -34.14
N GLY A 123 14.32 30.77 -34.76
CA GLY A 123 14.28 32.20 -34.44
C GLY A 123 15.63 32.92 -34.47
N THR A 124 16.37 32.85 -35.57
CA THR A 124 17.40 33.86 -35.88
C THR A 124 17.49 34.11 -37.39
N GLY A 125 17.17 35.34 -37.82
CA GLY A 125 17.44 35.95 -39.13
C GLY A 125 16.34 35.73 -40.18
N ASP A 126 15.92 36.68 -41.02
CA ASP A 126 16.50 37.97 -41.44
C ASP A 126 15.41 38.78 -42.22
N THR A 127 15.67 40.09 -42.39
CA THR A 127 14.97 41.19 -43.10
C THR A 127 13.95 42.06 -42.35
#